data_AF-A0A2M8S8C6-F1
#
_entry.id   AF-A0A2M8S8C6-F1
#
_cell.length_a   1.000
_cell.length_b   1.000
_cell.length_c   1.000
_cell.angle_alpha   90.00
_cell.angle_beta   90.00
_cell.angle_gamma   90.00
#
_symmetry.space_group_name_H-M   'P 1'
#
loop_
_entity.id
_entity.type
_entity.pdbx_description
1 polymer ?
#
loop_
_entity_poly.entity_id
_entity_poly.type
_entity_poly.pdbx_seq_one_letter_code
_entity_poly.pdbx_strand_id
1 'polypeptide(L)'
;MTNYMIRRVFQMMIVVLLSTMAIYMLLNIAPGGPLSGLRLSADIKNRVTDQDIARLSAYLGLDKPLALRYLTWLIGDDWLGADWVYVGLTQFKQPLMGKDNQPLYNIDRDTGEKEILYEKARFWVNPGPPLFNPTYKLWVWGTQAEQQETIDVPDPVNPAIKRTVTTDAYLAETIQVKPPVTAEPPADVLLVGEVRHIEGSRVVLVDKNNKHYVVLTNRETVYSFPEGEGKPVPEEGVWISISWLTGVDGILGKYSQFNGTNH
;
A
#
# COMPACT_ATOMS: atom_id res chain seq x y z
N MET A 1 -34.07 6.81 27.45
CA MET A 1 -32.97 5.97 27.95
C MET A 1 -31.91 5.68 26.89
N THR A 2 -32.29 5.29 25.66
CA THR A 2 -31.35 5.01 24.55
C THR A 2 -30.40 6.18 24.23
N ASN A 3 -30.92 7.40 24.14
CA ASN A 3 -30.09 8.59 23.85
C ASN A 3 -29.05 8.88 24.97
N TYR A 4 -29.42 8.63 26.23
CA TYR A 4 -28.50 8.75 27.36
C TYR A 4 -27.39 7.68 27.31
N MET A 5 -27.76 6.43 26.95
CA MET A 5 -26.77 5.36 26.77
C MET A 5 -25.79 5.68 25.64
N ILE A 6 -26.27 6.13 24.48
CA ILE A 6 -25.42 6.51 23.34
C ILE A 6 -24.43 7.61 23.75
N ARG A 7 -24.93 8.68 24.39
CA ARG A 7 -24.08 9.79 24.86
C ARG A 7 -23.01 9.31 25.84
N ARG A 8 -23.36 8.40 26.75
CA ARG A 8 -22.44 7.88 27.77
C ARG A 8 -21.38 6.97 27.17
N VAL A 9 -21.75 6.07 26.25
CA VAL A 9 -20.80 5.21 25.52
C VAL A 9 -19.84 6.06 24.69
N PHE A 10 -20.36 7.07 23.99
CA PHE A 10 -19.53 8.00 23.22
C PHE A 10 -18.54 8.77 24.10
N GLN A 11 -18.98 9.29 25.25
CA GLN A 11 -18.10 9.96 26.20
C GLN A 11 -17.01 9.02 26.75
N MET A 12 -17.35 7.78 27.07
CA MET A 12 -16.37 6.77 27.52
C MET A 12 -15.35 6.47 26.43
N MET A 13 -15.77 6.28 25.18
CA MET A 13 -14.86 6.08 24.04
C MET A 13 -13.90 7.25 23.88
N ILE A 14 -14.38 8.50 23.97
CA ILE A 14 -13.52 9.68 23.89
C ILE A 14 -12.47 9.70 25.01
N VAL A 15 -12.86 9.40 26.24
CA VAL A 15 -11.91 9.40 27.37
C VAL A 15 -10.81 8.36 27.16
N VAL A 16 -11.18 7.15 26.72
CA VAL A 16 -10.21 6.09 26.40
C VAL A 16 -9.28 6.52 25.26
N LEU A 17 -9.83 7.11 24.18
CA LEU A 17 -9.04 7.60 23.04
C LEU A 17 -8.06 8.70 23.44
N LEU A 18 -8.48 9.66 24.27
CA LEU A 18 -7.59 10.73 24.73
C LEU A 18 -6.51 10.20 25.67
N SER A 19 -6.85 9.27 26.56
CA SER A 19 -5.89 8.65 27.47
C SER A 19 -4.84 7.84 26.72
N THR A 20 -5.27 7.01 25.76
CA THR A 20 -4.36 6.20 24.93
C THR A 20 -3.50 7.07 24.02
N MET A 21 -4.06 8.13 23.42
CA MET A 21 -3.29 9.13 22.67
C MET A 21 -2.23 9.81 23.56
N ALA A 22 -2.57 10.20 24.80
CA ALA A 22 -1.62 10.82 25.72
C ALA A 22 -0.46 9.87 26.08
N ILE A 23 -0.77 8.60 26.39
CA ILE A 23 0.25 7.57 26.65
C ILE A 23 1.13 7.38 25.41
N TYR A 24 0.53 7.28 24.22
CA TYR A 24 1.25 7.11 22.96
C TYR A 24 2.20 8.27 22.68
N MET A 25 1.77 9.52 22.90
CA MET A 25 2.63 10.71 22.77
C MET A 25 3.78 10.67 23.77
N LEU A 26 3.52 10.36 25.04
CA LEU A 26 4.56 10.27 26.07
C LEU A 26 5.65 9.24 25.70
N LEU A 27 5.25 8.09 25.14
CA LEU A 27 6.20 7.08 24.67
C LEU A 27 7.01 7.53 23.45
N ASN A 28 6.43 8.34 22.56
CA ASN A 28 7.10 8.80 21.34
C ASN A 28 7.97 10.06 21.56
N ILE A 29 7.72 10.85 22.60
CA ILE A 29 8.51 12.04 22.97
C ILE A 29 9.79 11.65 23.72
N ALA A 30 9.92 10.39 24.17
CA ALA A 30 11.12 9.90 24.84
C ALA A 30 12.40 10.18 24.01
N PRO A 31 13.46 10.73 24.63
CA PRO A 31 14.68 11.11 23.91
C PRO A 31 15.32 9.89 23.24
N GLY A 32 15.48 9.98 21.91
CA GLY A 32 15.99 8.90 21.06
C GLY A 32 14.93 8.16 20.24
N GLY A 33 13.63 8.36 20.52
CA GLY A 33 12.52 7.76 19.79
C GLY A 33 12.34 6.26 20.03
N PRO A 34 11.32 5.64 19.41
CA PRO A 34 10.93 4.24 19.66
C PRO A 34 12.00 3.21 19.24
N LEU A 35 12.94 3.57 18.38
CA LEU A 35 14.06 2.70 17.95
C LEU A 35 15.37 2.97 18.71
N SER A 36 15.38 3.84 19.71
CA SER A 36 16.59 4.14 20.51
C SER A 36 17.17 2.92 21.21
N GLY A 37 16.32 2.01 21.69
CA GLY A 37 16.76 0.76 22.32
C GLY A 37 17.61 -0.11 21.39
N LEU A 38 17.27 -0.16 20.10
CA LEU A 38 18.02 -0.93 19.10
C LEU A 38 19.42 -0.35 18.84
N ARG A 39 19.60 0.97 19.02
CA ARG A 39 20.92 1.62 18.95
C ARG A 39 21.78 1.32 20.18
N LEU A 40 21.16 0.99 21.31
CA LEU A 40 21.82 0.79 22.60
C LEU A 40 22.17 -0.68 22.89
N SER A 41 21.43 -1.64 22.31
CA SER A 41 21.56 -3.08 22.59
C SER A 41 22.46 -3.86 21.61
N ALA A 42 23.10 -3.19 20.65
CA ALA A 42 23.96 -3.86 19.68
C ALA A 42 25.42 -3.91 20.16
N ASP A 43 25.86 -5.11 20.53
CA ASP A 43 27.26 -5.51 20.63
C ASP A 43 28.07 -4.95 19.44
N ILE A 44 29.33 -4.55 19.64
CA ILE A 44 30.15 -3.74 18.70
C ILE A 44 30.25 -4.39 17.29
N LYS A 45 30.02 -5.71 17.21
CA LYS A 45 30.01 -6.51 15.97
C LYS A 45 28.70 -6.50 15.18
N ASN A 46 27.57 -6.12 15.77
CA ASN A 46 26.22 -6.13 15.18
C ASN A 46 25.57 -4.73 15.22
N ARG A 47 26.34 -3.65 15.07
CA ARG A 47 25.79 -2.30 14.97
C ARG A 47 24.79 -2.25 13.82
N VAL A 48 23.52 -2.01 14.15
CA VAL A 48 22.46 -1.77 13.18
C VAL A 48 22.83 -0.51 12.40
N THR A 49 22.97 -0.62 11.08
CA THR A 49 23.34 0.52 10.23
C THR A 49 22.20 1.53 10.22
N ASP A 50 22.47 2.83 10.05
CA ASP A 50 21.41 3.83 9.90
C ASP A 50 20.43 3.51 8.76
N GLN A 51 20.90 2.78 7.73
CA GLN A 51 20.05 2.24 6.65
C GLN A 51 19.06 1.18 7.14
N ASP A 52 19.50 0.29 8.02
CA ASP A 52 18.64 -0.76 8.59
C ASP A 52 17.62 -0.14 9.54
N ILE A 53 18.03 0.91 10.29
CA ILE A 53 17.11 1.71 11.11
C ILE A 53 16.10 2.43 10.23
N ALA A 54 16.51 3.02 9.10
CA ALA A 54 15.60 3.71 8.18
C ALA A 54 14.60 2.73 7.55
N ARG A 55 15.05 1.56 7.09
CA ARG A 55 14.19 0.50 6.57
C ARG A 55 13.23 -0.03 7.64
N LEU A 56 13.72 -0.27 8.85
CA LEU A 56 12.89 -0.72 9.96
C LEU A 56 11.90 0.37 10.40
N SER A 57 12.29 1.63 10.35
CA SER A 57 11.41 2.76 10.65
C SER A 57 10.29 2.88 9.62
N ALA A 58 10.61 2.71 8.33
CA ALA A 58 9.60 2.60 7.30
C ALA A 58 8.72 1.39 7.58
N TYR A 59 9.29 0.18 7.76
CA TYR A 59 8.53 -1.04 8.03
C TYR A 59 7.54 -0.92 9.19
N LEU A 60 7.94 -0.25 10.27
CA LEU A 60 7.09 -0.03 11.45
C LEU A 60 6.16 1.19 11.33
N GLY A 61 6.13 1.88 10.18
CA GLY A 61 5.34 3.09 9.94
C GLY A 61 5.80 4.31 10.73
N LEU A 62 7.03 4.30 11.27
CA LEU A 62 7.65 5.37 12.06
C LEU A 62 8.18 6.52 11.21
N ASP A 63 7.92 6.52 9.92
CA ASP A 63 8.14 7.59 8.96
C ASP A 63 6.90 8.48 8.78
N LYS A 64 5.70 7.99 9.15
CA LYS A 64 4.41 8.70 8.99
C LYS A 64 4.24 9.85 10.00
N PRO A 65 3.31 10.82 9.82
CA PRO A 65 3.02 11.82 10.85
C PRO A 65 2.47 11.18 12.14
N LEU A 66 2.77 11.74 13.32
CA LEU A 66 2.43 11.12 14.62
C LEU A 66 0.93 10.78 14.76
N ALA A 67 0.04 11.67 14.34
CA ALA A 67 -1.39 11.43 14.36
C ALA A 67 -1.80 10.24 13.47
N LEU A 68 -1.16 10.10 12.30
CA LEU A 68 -1.41 8.98 11.39
C LEU A 68 -0.90 7.67 11.99
N ARG A 69 0.30 7.67 12.61
CA ARG A 69 0.84 6.48 13.30
C ARG A 69 -0.08 5.96 14.39
N TYR A 70 -0.65 6.88 15.17
CA TYR A 70 -1.60 6.53 16.22
C TYR A 70 -2.88 5.93 15.63
N LEU A 71 -3.41 6.52 14.55
CA LEU A 71 -4.61 6.02 13.88
C LEU A 71 -4.41 4.63 13.28
N THR A 72 -3.25 4.40 12.65
CA THR A 72 -2.89 3.09 12.09
C THR A 72 -2.68 2.05 13.18
N TRP A 73 -2.08 2.42 14.31
CA TRP A 73 -1.98 1.52 15.47
C TRP A 73 -3.35 1.16 16.05
N LEU A 74 -4.27 2.13 16.13
CA LEU A 74 -5.58 1.98 16.75
C LEU A 74 -6.54 1.14 15.89
N ILE A 75 -6.57 1.36 14.58
CA ILE A 75 -7.56 0.80 13.66
C ILE A 75 -6.98 -0.36 12.82
N GLY A 76 -5.65 -0.45 12.72
CA GLY A 76 -4.92 -1.31 11.77
C GLY A 76 -4.36 -0.49 10.61
N ASP A 77 -3.51 -1.09 9.80
CA ASP A 77 -2.93 -0.52 8.59
C ASP A 77 -3.63 -0.96 7.30
N ASP A 78 -4.46 -2.02 7.35
CA ASP A 78 -5.21 -2.57 6.20
C ASP A 78 -6.02 -1.56 5.37
N TRP A 79 -6.41 -0.41 5.95
CA TRP A 79 -7.16 0.63 5.26
C TRP A 79 -6.27 1.64 4.52
N LEU A 80 -4.96 1.64 4.77
CA LEU A 80 -3.99 2.47 4.05
C LEU A 80 -3.74 1.86 2.67
N GLY A 81 -4.19 2.55 1.62
CA GLY A 81 -4.12 2.06 0.25
C GLY A 81 -5.48 1.61 -0.26
N ALA A 82 -6.49 1.59 0.60
CA ALA A 82 -7.84 1.24 0.23
C ALA A 82 -8.57 2.41 -0.44
N ASP A 83 -9.12 2.16 -1.63
CA ASP A 83 -10.08 3.07 -2.24
C ASP A 83 -11.48 2.93 -1.61
N TRP A 84 -11.76 1.82 -0.92
CA TRP A 84 -13.08 1.51 -0.34
C TRP A 84 -12.98 0.80 1.03
N VAL A 85 -13.98 1.04 1.90
CA VAL A 85 -14.10 0.40 3.23
C VAL A 85 -15.44 -0.29 3.38
N TYR A 86 -15.43 -1.51 3.93
CA TYR A 86 -16.64 -2.23 4.33
C TYR A 86 -17.15 -1.75 5.69
N VAL A 87 -18.46 -1.50 5.81
CA VAL A 87 -19.07 -0.98 7.06
C VAL A 87 -20.13 -1.94 7.65
N GLY A 88 -20.21 -3.17 7.14
CA GLY A 88 -21.20 -4.15 7.64
C GLY A 88 -20.90 -4.67 9.05
N LEU A 89 -21.96 -5.12 9.74
CA LEU A 89 -21.89 -5.66 11.10
C LEU A 89 -21.22 -7.04 11.18
N THR A 90 -21.17 -7.77 10.06
CA THR A 90 -20.53 -9.09 9.92
C THR A 90 -19.34 -9.00 8.97
N GLN A 91 -18.25 -9.75 9.23
CA GLN A 91 -17.13 -9.82 8.29
C GLN A 91 -17.63 -10.24 6.90
N PHE A 92 -17.27 -9.48 5.87
CA PHE A 92 -17.57 -9.86 4.50
C PHE A 92 -16.82 -11.15 4.15
N LYS A 93 -17.51 -12.08 3.51
CA LYS A 93 -16.97 -13.37 3.11
C LYS A 93 -17.24 -13.57 1.63
N GLN A 94 -16.20 -13.80 0.85
CA GLN A 94 -16.32 -14.20 -0.55
C GLN A 94 -15.84 -15.65 -0.71
N PRO A 95 -16.49 -16.47 -1.55
CA PRO A 95 -15.99 -17.80 -1.84
C PRO A 95 -14.60 -17.70 -2.49
N LEU A 96 -13.64 -18.48 -1.99
CA LEU A 96 -12.34 -18.61 -2.63
C LEU A 96 -12.56 -19.32 -3.96
N MET A 97 -12.23 -18.66 -5.06
CA MET A 97 -12.40 -19.22 -6.40
C MET A 97 -11.14 -19.96 -6.84
N GLY A 98 -11.32 -21.14 -7.42
CA GLY A 98 -10.27 -21.88 -8.11
C GLY A 98 -9.97 -21.30 -9.49
N LYS A 99 -8.92 -21.81 -10.14
CA LYS A 99 -8.54 -21.43 -11.52
C LYS A 99 -9.62 -21.75 -12.57
N ASP A 100 -10.57 -22.59 -12.20
CA ASP A 100 -11.73 -22.99 -13.00
C ASP A 100 -12.97 -22.12 -12.73
N ASN A 101 -12.82 -21.05 -11.96
CA ASN A 101 -13.90 -20.15 -11.55
C ASN A 101 -15.02 -20.87 -10.76
N GLN A 102 -14.68 -21.95 -10.07
CA GLN A 102 -15.57 -22.62 -9.12
C GLN A 102 -15.13 -22.34 -7.69
N PRO A 103 -16.07 -22.31 -6.71
CA PRO A 103 -15.70 -22.20 -5.30
C PRO A 103 -14.82 -23.38 -4.90
N LEU A 104 -13.73 -23.10 -4.18
CA LEU A 104 -12.94 -24.13 -3.55
C LEU A 104 -13.71 -24.69 -2.35
N TYR A 105 -13.55 -25.98 -2.09
CA TYR A 105 -14.20 -26.67 -0.99
C TYR A 105 -13.15 -27.29 -0.07
N ASN A 106 -13.39 -27.23 1.24
CA ASN A 106 -12.77 -28.12 2.19
C ASN A 106 -13.67 -29.33 2.38
N ILE A 107 -13.09 -30.51 2.57
CA ILE A 107 -13.86 -31.72 2.89
C ILE A 107 -13.64 -31.97 4.37
N ASP A 108 -14.70 -31.88 5.16
CA ASP A 108 -14.64 -32.26 6.56
C ASP A 108 -14.29 -33.75 6.66
N ARG A 109 -13.23 -34.03 7.40
CA ARG A 109 -12.63 -35.36 7.51
C ARG A 109 -13.50 -36.32 8.31
N ASP A 110 -14.37 -35.82 9.18
CA ASP A 110 -15.21 -36.62 10.06
C ASP A 110 -16.61 -36.86 9.46
N THR A 111 -17.16 -35.89 8.72
CA THR A 111 -18.51 -35.95 8.14
C THR A 111 -18.52 -36.22 6.64
N GLY A 112 -17.42 -35.96 5.93
CA GLY A 112 -17.33 -36.07 4.47
C GLY A 112 -18.06 -34.96 3.72
N GLU A 113 -18.61 -33.95 4.41
CA GLU A 113 -19.32 -32.85 3.78
C GLU A 113 -18.37 -31.83 3.14
N LYS A 114 -18.81 -31.24 2.02
CA LYS A 114 -18.07 -30.19 1.31
C LYS A 114 -18.45 -28.83 1.88
N GLU A 115 -17.52 -28.19 2.57
CA GLU A 115 -17.68 -26.80 3.02
C GLU A 115 -17.02 -25.85 2.03
N ILE A 116 -17.74 -24.83 1.58
CA ILE A 116 -17.15 -23.78 0.74
C ILE A 116 -16.06 -23.05 1.54
N LEU A 117 -14.88 -22.92 0.93
CA LEU A 117 -13.80 -22.11 1.46
C LEU A 117 -14.12 -20.64 1.22
N TYR A 118 -14.14 -19.85 2.30
CA TYR A 118 -14.38 -18.41 2.23
C TYR A 118 -13.11 -17.63 2.57
N GLU A 119 -12.84 -16.60 1.79
CA GLU A 119 -11.91 -15.53 2.13
C GLU A 119 -12.68 -14.48 2.96
N LYS A 120 -12.19 -14.16 4.16
CA LYS A 120 -12.80 -13.13 5.01
C LYS A 120 -12.06 -11.82 4.77
N ALA A 121 -12.74 -10.82 4.23
CA ALA A 121 -12.17 -9.49 4.01
C ALA A 121 -12.93 -8.43 4.82
N ARG A 122 -12.21 -7.44 5.33
CA ARG A 122 -12.80 -6.27 6.02
C ARG A 122 -12.62 -4.98 5.20
N PHE A 123 -11.69 -4.96 4.26
CA PHE A 123 -11.36 -3.78 3.47
C PHE A 123 -11.07 -4.22 2.04
N TRP A 124 -11.29 -3.32 1.07
CA TRP A 124 -10.95 -3.59 -0.31
C TRP A 124 -10.09 -2.48 -0.90
N VAL A 125 -9.03 -2.88 -1.58
CA VAL A 125 -8.09 -1.99 -2.27
C VAL A 125 -8.33 -2.17 -3.76
N ASN A 126 -8.71 -1.09 -4.45
CA ASN A 126 -8.63 -1.09 -5.90
C ASN A 126 -7.19 -1.33 -6.31
N PRO A 127 -6.98 -2.11 -7.37
CA PRO A 127 -5.64 -2.47 -7.75
C PRO A 127 -4.97 -1.24 -8.38
N GLY A 128 -3.79 -0.88 -7.90
CA GLY A 128 -3.15 0.39 -8.27
C GLY A 128 -1.67 0.44 -7.91
N PRO A 129 -1.04 1.64 -7.96
CA PRO A 129 0.40 1.81 -7.75
C PRO A 129 0.92 1.22 -6.43
N PRO A 130 0.20 1.31 -5.30
CA PRO A 130 0.63 0.67 -4.05
C PRO A 130 0.86 -0.84 -4.14
N LEU A 131 0.28 -1.54 -5.12
CA LEU A 131 0.48 -2.99 -5.33
C LEU A 131 1.73 -3.31 -6.16
N PHE A 132 2.42 -2.32 -6.74
CA PHE A 132 3.59 -2.60 -7.56
C PHE A 132 4.80 -2.79 -6.66
N ASN A 133 5.31 -4.01 -6.61
CA ASN A 133 6.58 -4.24 -5.95
C ASN A 133 7.73 -3.70 -6.82
N PRO A 134 8.85 -3.29 -6.19
CA PRO A 134 10.08 -3.02 -6.92
C PRO A 134 10.42 -4.21 -7.83
N THR A 135 10.96 -3.95 -9.02
CA THR A 135 11.28 -4.91 -10.10
C THR A 135 10.09 -5.36 -10.96
N TYR A 136 8.85 -4.96 -10.65
CA TYR A 136 7.73 -5.30 -11.54
C TYR A 136 7.89 -4.58 -12.88
N LYS A 137 7.84 -5.37 -13.96
CA LYS A 137 7.82 -4.83 -15.33
C LYS A 137 6.43 -4.29 -15.63
N LEU A 138 6.37 -3.06 -16.13
CA LEU A 138 5.13 -2.41 -16.54
C LEU A 138 5.18 -2.05 -18.03
N TRP A 139 4.03 -2.15 -18.69
CA TRP A 139 3.76 -1.47 -19.96
C TRP A 139 2.78 -0.33 -19.71
N VAL A 140 3.11 0.85 -20.22
CA VAL A 140 2.36 2.07 -19.95
C VAL A 140 1.87 2.68 -21.25
N TRP A 141 0.56 2.93 -21.30
CA TRP A 141 -0.11 3.70 -22.34
C TRP A 141 -0.57 5.04 -21.78
N GLY A 142 -0.60 6.05 -22.63
CA GLY A 142 -1.06 7.39 -22.30
C GLY A 142 -0.32 8.45 -23.10
N THR A 143 0.01 9.56 -22.44
CA THR A 143 0.61 10.73 -23.11
C THR A 143 1.86 11.21 -22.38
N GLN A 144 2.82 11.76 -23.11
CA GLN A 144 3.96 12.45 -22.50
C GLN A 144 3.51 13.75 -21.84
N ALA A 145 3.93 13.98 -20.60
CA ALA A 145 3.65 15.21 -19.89
C ALA A 145 4.52 16.35 -20.44
N GLU A 146 3.98 17.56 -20.47
CA GLU A 146 4.70 18.75 -20.95
C GLU A 146 5.85 19.18 -20.02
N GLN A 147 5.73 18.85 -18.72
CA GLN A 147 6.71 19.20 -17.70
C GLN A 147 7.56 17.99 -17.33
N GLN A 148 8.87 18.19 -17.24
CA GLN A 148 9.79 17.20 -16.70
C GLN A 148 9.70 17.16 -15.18
N GLU A 149 9.79 15.96 -14.62
CA GLU A 149 9.76 15.74 -13.19
C GLU A 149 11.17 15.62 -12.63
N THR A 150 11.32 16.03 -11.39
CA THR A 150 12.59 15.96 -10.69
C THR A 150 12.50 14.88 -9.61
N ILE A 151 13.37 13.88 -9.69
CA ILE A 151 13.39 12.73 -8.79
C ILE A 151 14.74 12.61 -8.09
N ASP A 152 14.71 12.11 -6.87
CA ASP A 152 15.91 11.80 -6.11
C ASP A 152 16.27 10.32 -6.28
N VAL A 153 17.28 10.06 -7.11
CA VAL A 153 17.76 8.71 -7.38
C VAL A 153 18.91 8.38 -6.41
N PRO A 154 18.84 7.26 -5.66
CA PRO A 154 19.95 6.82 -4.81
C PRO A 154 21.19 6.49 -5.66
N ASP A 155 22.37 6.93 -5.21
CA ASP A 155 23.64 6.61 -5.87
C ASP A 155 23.88 5.09 -5.88
N PRO A 156 24.32 4.51 -7.02
CA PRO A 156 24.53 3.07 -7.14
C PRO A 156 25.66 2.54 -6.22
N VAL A 157 26.60 3.39 -5.80
CA VAL A 157 27.71 3.02 -4.91
C VAL A 157 27.36 3.29 -3.45
N ASN A 158 26.63 4.37 -3.16
CA ASN A 158 26.18 4.70 -1.81
C ASN A 158 24.72 5.20 -1.80
N PRO A 159 23.74 4.33 -1.51
CA PRO A 159 22.31 4.68 -1.52
C PRO A 159 21.91 5.80 -0.54
N ALA A 160 22.76 6.14 0.43
CA ALA A 160 22.52 7.27 1.33
C ALA A 160 22.68 8.64 0.64
N ILE A 161 23.42 8.68 -0.47
CA ILE A 161 23.58 9.87 -1.31
C ILE A 161 22.48 9.82 -2.36
N LYS A 162 21.60 10.81 -2.35
CA LYS A 162 20.57 10.99 -3.37
C LYS A 162 21.04 12.00 -4.41
N ARG A 163 20.93 11.65 -5.68
CA ARG A 163 21.18 12.54 -6.81
C ARG A 163 19.84 12.99 -7.39
N THR A 164 19.67 14.28 -7.48
CA THR A 164 18.48 14.88 -8.10
C THR A 164 18.63 14.81 -9.62
N VAL A 165 17.75 14.07 -10.28
CA VAL A 165 17.73 13.86 -11.73
C VAL A 165 16.43 14.41 -12.30
N THR A 166 16.52 15.25 -13.33
CA THR A 166 15.38 15.70 -14.11
C THR A 166 15.12 14.69 -15.22
N THR A 167 13.88 14.19 -15.31
CA THR A 167 13.49 13.20 -16.31
C THR A 167 12.14 13.48 -16.94
N ASP A 168 11.91 12.86 -18.09
CA ASP A 168 10.66 12.90 -18.82
C ASP A 168 9.56 12.22 -17.98
N ALA A 169 8.40 12.88 -17.92
CA ALA A 169 7.23 12.38 -17.23
C ALA A 169 6.13 11.97 -18.24
N TYR A 170 5.34 10.98 -17.87
CA TYR A 170 4.25 10.45 -18.69
C TYR A 170 2.99 10.31 -17.85
N LEU A 171 1.85 10.78 -18.37
CA LEU A 171 0.55 10.56 -17.77
C LEU A 171 0.01 9.22 -18.27
N ALA A 172 -0.26 8.30 -17.34
CA ALA A 172 -0.75 6.98 -17.66
C ALA A 172 -2.28 6.93 -17.74
N GLU A 173 -2.78 6.45 -18.87
CA GLU A 173 -4.19 6.10 -19.07
C GLU A 173 -4.42 4.63 -18.75
N THR A 174 -3.50 3.75 -19.16
CA THR A 174 -3.57 2.32 -18.89
C THR A 174 -2.20 1.78 -18.54
N ILE A 175 -2.14 0.90 -17.54
CA ILE A 175 -0.91 0.23 -17.11
C ILE A 175 -1.16 -1.28 -17.07
N GLN A 176 -0.39 -2.03 -17.85
CA GLN A 176 -0.29 -3.48 -17.72
C GLN A 176 0.82 -3.82 -16.74
N VAL A 177 0.43 -4.45 -15.63
CA VAL A 177 1.35 -4.94 -14.60
C VAL A 177 1.75 -6.36 -14.94
N LYS A 178 3.05 -6.68 -14.80
CA LYS A 178 3.61 -8.02 -15.05
C LYS A 178 3.10 -8.62 -16.37
N PRO A 179 3.40 -7.98 -17.51
CA PRO A 179 3.04 -8.56 -18.80
C PRO A 179 3.69 -9.94 -18.95
N PRO A 180 3.05 -10.88 -19.69
CA PRO A 180 3.59 -12.22 -19.88
C PRO A 180 5.02 -12.17 -20.43
N VAL A 181 5.91 -13.02 -19.91
CA VAL A 181 7.34 -13.03 -20.28
C VAL A 181 7.53 -13.28 -21.79
N THR A 182 6.62 -14.03 -22.40
CA THR A 182 6.63 -14.38 -23.83
C THR A 182 6.00 -13.32 -24.73
N ALA A 183 5.34 -12.30 -24.16
CA ALA A 183 4.67 -11.26 -24.93
C ALA A 183 5.62 -10.08 -25.17
N GLU A 184 5.68 -9.61 -26.42
CA GLU A 184 6.34 -8.36 -26.76
C GLU A 184 5.39 -7.17 -26.53
N PRO A 185 5.92 -6.01 -26.13
CA PRO A 185 5.10 -4.82 -25.94
C PRO A 185 4.42 -4.43 -27.27
N PRO A 186 3.11 -4.19 -27.26
CA PRO A 186 2.39 -3.65 -28.41
C PRO A 186 3.00 -2.33 -28.92
N ALA A 187 2.81 -2.03 -30.21
CA ALA A 187 3.44 -0.86 -30.86
C ALA A 187 2.93 0.51 -30.34
N ASP A 188 1.75 0.51 -29.73
CA ASP A 188 1.10 1.64 -29.06
C ASP A 188 1.54 1.82 -27.60
N VAL A 189 2.35 0.90 -27.05
CA VAL A 189 2.95 1.09 -25.72
C VAL A 189 3.93 2.25 -25.79
N LEU A 190 3.69 3.23 -24.92
CA LEU A 190 4.50 4.44 -24.88
C LEU A 190 5.79 4.22 -24.09
N LEU A 191 5.71 3.50 -22.97
CA LEU A 191 6.86 3.26 -22.10
C LEU A 191 6.86 1.83 -21.56
N VAL A 192 8.04 1.22 -21.56
CA VAL A 192 8.32 -0.08 -20.93
C VAL A 192 9.43 0.13 -19.90
N GLY A 193 9.23 -0.34 -18.68
CA GLY A 193 10.24 -0.23 -17.64
C GLY A 193 9.93 -1.08 -16.41
N GLU A 194 10.90 -1.17 -15.52
CA GLU A 194 10.78 -1.84 -14.23
C GLU A 194 10.56 -0.81 -13.12
N VAL A 195 9.67 -1.11 -12.18
CA VAL A 195 9.38 -0.25 -11.03
C VAL A 195 10.61 -0.18 -10.12
N ARG A 196 11.09 1.03 -9.87
CA ARG A 196 12.19 1.27 -8.93
C ARG A 196 11.67 1.66 -7.56
N HIS A 197 10.80 2.65 -7.52
CA HIS A 197 10.15 3.15 -6.32
C HIS A 197 8.89 3.91 -6.73
N ILE A 198 8.01 4.17 -5.77
CA ILE A 198 6.72 4.81 -5.99
C ILE A 198 6.60 5.88 -4.92
N GLU A 199 6.06 7.03 -5.25
CA GLU A 199 5.83 8.12 -4.30
C GLU A 199 4.41 8.67 -4.52
N GLY A 200 3.45 8.13 -3.75
CA GLY A 200 2.03 8.42 -3.98
C GLY A 200 1.59 8.02 -5.38
N SER A 201 1.22 9.00 -6.20
CA SER A 201 0.77 8.83 -7.58
C SER A 201 1.90 8.77 -8.62
N ARG A 202 3.15 8.99 -8.21
CA ARG A 202 4.33 8.98 -9.09
C ARG A 202 5.00 7.61 -9.03
N VAL A 203 5.02 6.90 -10.15
CA VAL A 203 5.72 5.62 -10.29
C VAL A 203 7.03 5.87 -11.02
N VAL A 204 8.16 5.61 -10.37
CA VAL A 204 9.48 5.76 -10.98
C VAL A 204 9.85 4.45 -11.68
N LEU A 205 9.96 4.52 -13.01
CA LEU A 205 10.38 3.40 -13.84
C LEU A 205 11.83 3.54 -14.27
N VAL A 206 12.47 2.40 -14.50
CA VAL A 206 13.82 2.29 -15.07
C VAL A 206 13.76 1.38 -16.28
N ASP A 207 14.24 1.87 -17.42
CA ASP A 207 14.39 1.05 -18.64
C ASP A 207 15.70 0.24 -18.60
N LYS A 208 15.84 -0.72 -19.52
CA LYS A 208 17.02 -1.58 -19.70
C LYS A 208 18.34 -0.81 -19.83
N ASN A 209 18.27 0.43 -20.32
CA ASN A 209 19.43 1.33 -20.45
C ASN A 209 19.73 2.15 -19.18
N ASN A 210 19.11 1.83 -18.04
CA ASN A 210 19.17 2.60 -16.79
C ASN A 210 18.68 4.06 -16.91
N LYS A 211 17.87 4.38 -17.93
CA LYS A 211 17.19 5.67 -18.00
C LYS A 211 15.96 5.63 -17.08
N HIS A 212 15.86 6.62 -16.21
CA HIS A 212 14.73 6.78 -15.29
C HIS A 212 13.59 7.52 -15.99
N TYR A 213 12.36 7.21 -15.63
CA TYR A 213 11.16 7.91 -16.10
C TYR A 213 10.16 8.03 -14.96
N VAL A 214 9.34 9.07 -14.98
CA VAL A 214 8.24 9.23 -14.02
C VAL A 214 6.93 8.98 -14.73
N VAL A 215 6.15 8.05 -14.19
CA VAL A 215 4.79 7.79 -14.64
C VAL A 215 3.83 8.36 -13.62
N LEU A 216 3.09 9.38 -14.04
CA LEU A 216 2.04 10.01 -13.27
C LEU A 216 0.77 9.19 -13.45
N THR A 217 0.21 8.74 -12.34
CA THR A 217 -1.06 8.02 -12.29
C THR A 217 -2.12 8.89 -11.64
N ASN A 218 -3.38 8.63 -11.95
CA ASN A 218 -4.52 9.29 -11.32
C ASN A 218 -5.62 8.26 -11.06
N ARG A 219 -6.80 8.72 -10.62
CA ARG A 219 -7.96 7.84 -10.37
C ARG A 219 -8.58 7.23 -11.63
N GLU A 220 -8.30 7.77 -12.80
CA GLU A 220 -8.82 7.31 -14.08
C GLU A 220 -7.88 6.32 -14.77
N THR A 221 -6.63 6.23 -14.32
CA THR A 221 -5.66 5.24 -14.80
C THR A 221 -6.21 3.83 -14.58
N VAL A 222 -6.34 3.08 -15.67
CA VAL A 222 -6.82 1.69 -15.65
C VAL A 222 -5.64 0.75 -15.47
N TYR A 223 -5.75 -0.18 -14.51
CA TYR A 223 -4.71 -1.15 -14.24
C TYR A 223 -5.14 -2.54 -14.65
N SER A 224 -4.32 -3.21 -15.45
CA SER A 224 -4.49 -4.60 -15.84
C SER A 224 -3.46 -5.46 -15.12
N PHE A 225 -3.94 -6.36 -14.26
CA PHE A 225 -3.12 -7.29 -13.47
C PHE A 225 -3.23 -8.71 -14.03
N PRO A 226 -2.20 -9.56 -13.83
CA PRO A 226 -2.30 -10.98 -14.15
C PRO A 226 -3.35 -11.68 -13.28
N GLU A 227 -3.85 -12.81 -13.76
CA GLU A 227 -4.89 -13.59 -13.07
C GLU A 227 -4.50 -13.92 -11.62
N GLY A 228 -5.38 -13.59 -10.67
CA GLY A 228 -5.17 -13.80 -9.22
C GLY A 228 -4.55 -12.62 -8.48
N GLU A 229 -4.01 -11.62 -9.18
CA GLU A 229 -3.54 -10.37 -8.59
C GLU A 229 -4.48 -9.21 -8.95
N GLY A 230 -4.53 -8.18 -8.09
CA GLY A 230 -5.28 -6.96 -8.40
C GLY A 230 -6.77 -7.16 -8.63
N LYS A 231 -7.44 -7.94 -7.78
CA LYS A 231 -8.87 -8.24 -7.90
C LYS A 231 -9.73 -6.95 -7.85
N PRO A 232 -10.79 -6.84 -8.68
CA PRO A 232 -11.71 -5.70 -8.66
C PRO A 232 -12.63 -5.73 -7.43
N VAL A 233 -13.21 -4.59 -7.08
CA VAL A 233 -14.16 -4.44 -5.95
C VAL A 233 -15.25 -5.52 -5.99
N PRO A 234 -15.59 -6.16 -4.85
CA PRO A 234 -16.69 -7.10 -4.77
C PRO A 234 -18.00 -6.39 -5.12
N GLU A 235 -18.77 -6.97 -6.04
CA GLU A 235 -20.06 -6.43 -6.45
C GLU A 235 -21.11 -6.50 -5.31
N GLU A 236 -20.88 -7.36 -4.32
CA GLU A 236 -21.74 -7.56 -3.16
C GLU A 236 -21.17 -6.90 -1.90
N GLY A 237 -22.05 -6.41 -1.02
CA GLY A 237 -21.68 -5.82 0.27
C GLY A 237 -22.01 -4.32 0.40
N VAL A 238 -21.85 -3.78 1.61
CA VAL A 238 -22.06 -2.34 1.89
C VAL A 238 -20.70 -1.66 2.03
N TRP A 239 -20.41 -0.78 1.07
CA TRP A 239 -19.10 -0.16 0.89
C TRP A 239 -19.21 1.37 0.91
N ILE A 240 -18.17 2.04 1.39
CA ILE A 240 -17.99 3.48 1.30
C ILE A 240 -16.64 3.76 0.64
N SER A 241 -16.62 4.65 -0.36
CA SER A 241 -15.36 5.09 -0.97
C SER A 241 -14.59 6.01 -0.02
N ILE A 242 -13.31 5.71 0.16
CA ILE A 242 -12.35 6.57 0.87
C ILE A 242 -11.17 6.97 -0.02
N SER A 243 -11.32 6.88 -1.35
CA SER A 243 -10.29 7.26 -2.33
C SER A 243 -9.82 8.71 -2.18
N TRP A 244 -10.69 9.60 -1.69
CA TRP A 244 -10.34 10.98 -1.34
C TRP A 244 -9.33 11.08 -0.20
N LEU A 245 -9.28 10.07 0.66
CA LEU A 245 -8.41 10.01 1.82
C LEU A 245 -7.14 9.22 1.51
N THR A 246 -7.21 7.99 0.96
CA THR A 246 -6.03 7.12 0.83
C THR A 246 -5.69 6.64 -0.59
N GLY A 247 -6.54 6.96 -1.57
CA GLY A 247 -6.30 6.64 -2.96
C GLY A 247 -5.11 7.40 -3.56
N VAL A 248 -4.84 7.15 -4.84
CA VAL A 248 -3.70 7.69 -5.60
C VAL A 248 -3.50 9.20 -5.41
N ASP A 249 -4.58 9.97 -5.48
CA ASP A 249 -4.59 11.44 -5.30
C ASP A 249 -5.16 11.87 -3.94
N GLY A 250 -5.23 10.96 -2.97
CA GLY A 250 -5.80 11.20 -1.65
C GLY A 250 -4.85 11.96 -0.72
N ILE A 251 -5.40 12.59 0.32
CA ILE A 251 -4.65 13.35 1.34
C ILE A 251 -3.51 12.51 1.97
N LEU A 252 -3.77 11.21 2.15
CA LEU A 252 -2.86 10.22 2.72
C LEU A 252 -2.28 9.27 1.67
N GLY A 253 -2.52 9.49 0.37
CA GLY A 253 -2.09 8.60 -0.71
C GLY A 253 -0.58 8.36 -0.74
N LYS A 254 0.23 9.35 -0.37
CA LYS A 254 1.69 9.17 -0.25
C LYS A 254 2.13 8.22 0.88
N TYR A 255 1.27 7.94 1.85
CA TYR A 255 1.54 7.02 2.98
C TYR A 255 0.80 5.68 2.82
N SER A 256 0.10 5.52 1.70
CA SER A 256 -0.74 4.36 1.39
C SER A 256 0.04 3.19 0.81
N GLN A 257 1.31 3.42 0.46
CA GLN A 257 2.24 2.33 0.16
C GLN A 257 2.52 1.53 1.42
N PHE A 258 2.23 0.24 1.30
CA PHE A 258 2.27 -0.70 2.41
C PHE A 258 3.69 -1.08 2.78
N ASN A 259 3.92 -1.19 4.08
CA ASN A 259 5.09 -1.75 4.70
C ASN A 259 4.79 -3.21 5.02
N GLY A 260 5.12 -4.12 4.11
CA GLY A 260 4.95 -5.55 4.37
C GLY A 260 4.67 -6.33 3.11
N THR A 261 5.72 -6.88 2.53
CA THR A 261 5.59 -8.16 1.82
C THR A 261 5.20 -9.19 2.87
N ASN A 262 3.96 -9.70 2.82
CA ASN A 262 3.51 -11.03 3.24
C ASN A 262 2.00 -11.02 3.48
N HIS A 263 1.24 -11.26 2.42
CA HIS A 263 0.05 -12.11 2.48
C HIS A 263 0.02 -12.98 1.22
#